data_AF-A0A353PHN6-F1
#
_entry.id   AF-A0A353PHN6-F1
#
_cell.length_a   1.000
_cell.length_b   1.000
_cell.length_c   1.000
_cell.angle_alpha   90.00
_cell.angle_beta   90.00
_cell.angle_gamma   90.00
#
_symmetry.space_group_name_H-M   'P 1'
#
loop_
_entity.id
_entity.type
_entity.pdbx_description
1 polymer ?
#
loop_
_entity_poly.entity_id
_entity_poly.type
_entity_poly.pdbx_seq_one_letter_code
_entity_poly.pdbx_strand_id
1 'polypeptide(L)' 'MKNIISILKNQLKISTKFPLIVSVSGGSDSMALLSMMIDGPYKLAVVHFNHMKREESVIEADLVETYCK' A
#
# COMPACT_ATOMS: atom_id res chain seq x y z
N MET A 1 16.00 -9.67 -9.23
CA MET A 1 14.71 -8.91 -9.27
C MET A 1 15.00 -7.44 -9.02
N LYS A 2 14.35 -6.51 -9.74
CA LYS A 2 14.45 -5.08 -9.42
C LYS A 2 13.62 -4.80 -8.17
N ASN A 3 14.23 -4.19 -7.16
CA ASN A 3 13.53 -3.77 -5.95
C ASN A 3 12.54 -2.62 -6.28
N ILE A 4 11.29 -2.72 -5.82
CA ILE A 4 10.23 -1.74 -6.12
C ILE A 4 10.65 -0.31 -5.73
N ILE A 5 11.32 -0.14 -4.59
CA ILE A 5 11.84 1.17 -4.13
C ILE A 5 12.81 1.77 -5.14
N SER A 6 13.66 0.95 -5.76
CA SER A 6 14.59 1.40 -6.81
C SER A 6 13.85 1.86 -8.06
N ILE A 7 12.75 1.19 -8.43
CA ILE A 7 11.90 1.61 -9.55
C ILE A 7 11.25 2.97 -9.24
N LEU A 8 10.59 3.10 -8.09
CA LEU A 8 9.92 4.34 -7.69
C LEU A 8 10.91 5.53 -7.63
N LYS A 9 12.08 5.32 -7.02
CA LYS A 9 13.06 6.39 -6.81
C LYS A 9 13.86 6.72 -8.07
N ASN A 10 14.41 5.70 -8.73
CA ASN A 10 15.44 5.92 -9.76
C ASN A 10 14.85 6.01 -11.17
N GLN A 11 13.76 5.29 -11.45
CA GLN A 11 13.11 5.30 -12.76
C GLN A 11 11.96 6.30 -12.79
N LEU A 12 11.04 6.22 -11.83
CA LEU A 12 9.87 7.09 -11.77
C LEU A 12 10.11 8.44 -11.09
N LYS A 13 11.29 8.62 -10.46
CA LYS A 13 11.71 9.87 -9.80
C LYS A 13 10.72 10.36 -8.72
N ILE A 14 10.02 9.43 -8.07
CA ILE A 14 9.08 9.76 -7.00
C ILE A 14 9.88 10.16 -5.76
N SER A 15 9.68 11.38 -5.30
CA SER A 15 10.39 11.95 -4.15
C SER A 15 9.97 11.27 -2.84
N THR A 16 10.94 10.97 -1.99
CA THR A 16 10.70 10.49 -0.61
C THR A 16 10.43 11.63 0.38
N LYS A 17 10.51 12.89 -0.07
CA LYS A 17 10.27 14.08 0.78
C LYS A 17 8.81 14.18 1.22
N PHE A 18 7.88 13.69 0.40
CA PHE A 18 6.45 13.79 0.64
C PHE A 18 5.86 12.41 0.93
N PRO A 19 4.78 12.34 1.72
CA PRO A 19 4.05 11.09 1.91
C PRO A 19 3.59 10.51 0.57
N LEU A 20 3.76 9.20 0.40
CA LEU A 20 3.27 8.47 -0.76
C LEU A 20 1.92 7.85 -0.41
N ILE A 21 0.87 8.27 -1.15
CA ILE A 21 -0.45 7.68 -1.02
C ILE A 21 -0.44 6.34 -1.77
N VAL A 22 -0.78 5.26 -1.07
CA VAL A 22 -0.85 3.91 -1.63
C VAL A 22 -2.26 3.38 -1.48
N SER A 23 -2.92 3.13 -2.61
CA SER A 23 -4.25 2.52 -2.63
C SER A 23 -4.12 1.02 -2.41
N VAL A 24 -4.79 0.49 -1.37
CA VAL A 24 -4.74 -0.92 -0.98
C VAL A 24 -6.16 -1.47 -0.90
N SER A 25 -6.46 -2.48 -1.72
CA SER A 25 -7.81 -3.07 -1.79
C SER A 25 -8.06 -4.15 -0.74
N GLY A 26 -7.02 -4.65 -0.07
CA GLY A 26 -7.10 -5.82 0.81
C GLY A 26 -6.83 -7.14 0.09
N GLY A 27 -6.81 -7.14 -1.25
CA GLY A 27 -6.41 -8.30 -2.04
C GLY A 27 -4.90 -8.57 -1.99
N SER A 28 -4.50 -9.81 -2.29
CA SER A 28 -3.11 -10.31 -2.19
C SER A 28 -2.09 -9.39 -2.83
N ASP A 29 -2.35 -8.89 -4.03
CA ASP A 29 -1.39 -8.09 -4.80
C ASP A 29 -1.14 -6.74 -4.14
N SER A 30 -2.21 -6.10 -3.66
CA SER A 30 -2.13 -4.80 -2.99
C SER A 30 -1.48 -4.91 -1.60
N MET A 31 -1.75 -6.01 -0.88
CA MET A 31 -1.12 -6.30 0.41
C MET A 31 0.34 -6.66 0.25
N ALA A 32 0.70 -7.43 -0.79
CA ALA A 32 2.09 -7.72 -1.12
C ALA A 32 2.88 -6.44 -1.43
N LEU A 33 2.31 -5.54 -2.25
CA LEU A 33 2.91 -4.22 -2.52
C LEU A 33 3.15 -3.43 -1.24
N LEU A 34 2.14 -3.34 -0.36
CA LEU A 34 2.27 -2.66 0.93
C LEU A 34 3.39 -3.30 1.77
N SER A 35 3.43 -4.63 1.88
CA SER A 35 4.48 -5.34 2.63
C SER A 35 5.88 -5.09 2.08
N MET A 36 6.04 -4.98 0.76
CA MET A 36 7.32 -4.70 0.12
C MET A 36 7.80 -3.25 0.32
N MET A 37 6.89 -2.35 0.71
CA MET A 37 7.15 -0.91 0.81
C MET A 37 7.19 -0.38 2.25
N ILE A 38 6.60 -1.10 3.21
CA ILE A 38 6.39 -0.60 4.59
C ILE A 38 7.71 -0.27 5.31
N ASP A 39 8.75 -1.08 5.10
CA ASP A 39 10.09 -0.85 5.66
C ASP A 39 10.98 0.01 4.74
N GLY A 40 10.37 0.66 3.74
CA GLY A 40 11.05 1.47 2.75
C GLY A 40 11.29 2.93 3.18
N PRO A 41 12.01 3.71 2.34
CA PRO A 41 12.30 5.12 2.61
C PRO A 41 11.11 6.06 2.36
N TYR A 42 9.96 5.55 1.90
CA TYR A 42 8.77 6.34 1.66
C TYR A 42 7.89 6.34 2.90
N LYS A 43 7.49 7.53 3.36
CA LYS A 43 6.43 7.65 4.36
C LYS A 43 5.10 7.32 3.69
N LEU A 44 4.49 6.19 4.04
CA LEU A 44 3.25 5.74 3.39
C LEU A 44 2.01 6.35 4.05
N ALA A 45 1.03 6.70 3.23
CA ALA A 45 -0.35 6.95 3.63
C ALA A 45 -1.23 5.94 2.90
N VAL A 46 -1.71 4.92 3.62
CA VAL A 46 -2.51 3.85 3.03
C VAL A 46 -3.96 4.31 2.93
N VAL A 47 -4.55 4.10 1.75
CA VAL A 47 -5.96 4.38 1.48
C VAL A 47 -6.63 3.10 1.03
N HIS A 48 -7.64 2.69 1.80
CA HIS A 48 -8.56 1.63 1.43
C HIS A 48 -9.94 2.23 1.19
N PHE A 49 -10.63 1.80 0.14
CA PHE A 49 -12.01 2.18 -0.12
C PHE A 49 -12.92 0.96 0.01
N ASN A 50 -13.68 0.91 1.11
CA ASN A 50 -14.67 -0.13 1.32
C ASN A 50 -15.91 0.15 0.45
N HIS A 51 -16.07 -0.62 -0.64
CA HIS A 51 -17.21 -0.49 -1.54
C HIS A 51 -18.53 -1.04 -0.97
N MET A 52 -18.48 -1.80 0.12
CA MET A 52 -19.64 -2.41 0.78
C MET A 52 -20.54 -3.27 -0.15
N LYS A 53 -19.96 -3.87 -1.19
CA LYS A 53 -20.73 -4.67 -2.17
C LYS A 53 -21.02 -6.09 -1.69
N ARG A 54 -20.26 -6.58 -0.71
CA ARG A 54 -20.26 -7.95 -0.22
C ARG A 54 -19.81 -7.96 1.23
N GLU A 55 -20.17 -9.00 1.97
CA GLU A 55 -19.89 -9.09 3.40
C GLU A 55 -18.39 -9.07 3.69
N GLU A 56 -17.57 -9.70 2.83
CA GLU A 56 -16.12 -9.74 3.06
C GLU A 56 -15.44 -8.39 2.81
N SER A 57 -16.14 -7.38 2.26
CA SER A 57 -15.59 -6.02 2.17
C SER A 57 -15.30 -5.40 3.54
N VAL A 58 -16.02 -5.82 4.59
CA VAL A 58 -15.72 -5.42 5.98
C VAL A 58 -14.43 -6.08 6.46
N ILE A 59 -14.28 -7.39 6.21
CA ILE A 59 -13.09 -8.15 6.60
C ILE A 59 -11.84 -7.59 5.92
N GLU A 60 -11.94 -7.17 4.65
CA GLU A 60 -10.85 -6.53 3.92
C GLU A 60 -10.47 -5.17 4.48
N ALA A 61 -11.46 -4.35 4.86
CA ALA A 61 -11.20 -3.07 5.51
C ALA A 61 -10.48 -3.25 6.85
N ASP A 62 -10.96 -4.20 7.67
CA ASP A 62 -10.38 -4.54 8.97
C ASP A 62 -8.94 -5.09 8.83
N LEU A 63 -8.70 -5.92 7.80
CA LEU A 63 -7.38 -6.44 7.48
C LEU A 63 -6.40 -5.31 7.16
N VAL A 64 -6.78 -4.41 6.26
CA VAL A 64 -5.90 -3.30 5.85
C VAL A 64 -5.64 -2.35 7.02
N GLU A 65 -6.66 -2.02 7.81
CA GLU A 65 -6.51 -1.18 9.00
C GLU A 65 -5.56 -1.82 10.02
N THR A 66 -5.76 -3.10 10.32
CA THR A 66 -4.93 -3.83 11.29
C THR A 66 -3.49 -3.94 10.84
N TYR A 67 -3.25 -4.17 9.54
CA TYR A 67 -1.89 -4.25 8.99
C TYR A 67 -1.14 -2.91 9.06
N CYS A 68 -1.84 -1.78 9.09
CA CYS A 68 -1.23 -0.45 9.16
C CYS A 68 -0.93 0.05 10.59
N LYS A 69 -1.36 -0.69 11.62
CA LYS A 69 -1.13 -0.37 13.04
C LYS A 69 0.12 -1.06 13.55
#